data_AF-A0A091DCQ5-F1
#
_entry.id   AF-A0A091DCQ5-F1
#
_cell.length_a   1.000
_cell.length_b   1.000
_cell.length_c   1.000
_cell.angle_alpha   90.00
_cell.angle_beta   90.00
_cell.angle_gamma   90.00
#
_symmetry.space_group_name_H-M   'P 1'
#
loop_
_entity.id
_entity.type
_entity.pdbx_description
1 polymer ?
#
loop_
_entity_poly.entity_id
_entity_poly.type
_entity_poly.pdbx_seq_one_letter_code
_entity_poly.pdbx_strand_id
1 'polypeptide(L)'
;MKFPASVLASVFLFLAETAWALYLSSTYRSGGDRMWQALTLLFSLMPCALVQLTLVFVHRDLSRDRPLVLLLHLLQLGPLFRCFEAFCIYCQSNHNEEPYVSITKKRQIPKDGLSEEIEKEVGQAEGKLFTHRSAFSRASVIQAFLGSAPQLTLQLYISVLQEQVTLGRGFLMTLSLLSIVYGALRCNILAIKIKYDEYEVKVKPLAYVCIFLWRSFEIATRVIVLVLFTSIMKTWVVVVILVNFCSFFLYPWIIFWCSGSPFPENIEKALSRVGTAIVLCFLTLLYAGINMFCWSAVQLKISNPDLISKSQNWYRLLVYYMTRFVENAVLLLLWYLFKTDIYMYVCAPLLILQLLVGYCTAVLFMLVFYQFFHPCKKLFSSSVSESFQAWLRCFCWACRQQKSCESGKADLTSCQDQEETPSTSKISPDPTQMSANDLCSV
;
A
#
# COMPACT_ATOMS: atom_id res chain seq x y z
N MET A 1 -3.13 2.02 -31.62
CA MET A 1 -2.70 2.28 -30.22
C MET A 1 -3.86 2.75 -29.33
N LYS A 2 -3.80 2.56 -28.00
CA LYS A 2 -4.80 3.14 -27.06
C LYS A 2 -4.45 4.58 -26.70
N PHE A 3 -5.44 5.45 -26.52
CA PHE A 3 -5.27 6.83 -26.05
C PHE A 3 -4.66 6.90 -24.63
N PRO A 4 -3.65 7.76 -24.36
CA PRO A 4 -3.00 7.87 -23.05
C PRO A 4 -3.81 8.64 -21.98
N ALA A 5 -5.13 8.38 -21.85
CA ALA A 5 -6.01 9.03 -20.88
C ALA A 5 -5.47 9.01 -19.44
N SER A 6 -4.86 7.91 -19.02
CA SER A 6 -4.34 7.77 -17.65
C SER A 6 -3.16 8.70 -17.34
N VAL A 7 -2.38 9.08 -18.36
CA VAL A 7 -1.27 10.02 -18.20
C VAL A 7 -1.83 11.43 -18.00
N LEU A 8 -2.79 11.82 -18.85
CA LEU A 8 -3.48 13.11 -18.74
C LEU A 8 -4.18 13.28 -17.38
N ALA A 9 -4.89 12.25 -16.90
CA ALA A 9 -5.53 12.28 -15.59
C ALA A 9 -4.52 12.50 -14.44
N SER A 10 -3.34 11.85 -14.51
CA SER A 10 -2.30 12.02 -13.49
C SER A 10 -1.72 13.43 -13.49
N VAL A 11 -1.50 14.01 -14.67
CA VAL A 11 -0.96 15.37 -14.82
C VAL A 11 -1.99 16.40 -14.39
N PHE A 12 -3.26 16.20 -14.74
CA PHE A 12 -4.36 17.07 -14.30
C PHE A 12 -4.45 17.12 -12.77
N LEU A 13 -4.47 15.97 -12.10
CA LEU A 13 -4.51 15.91 -10.63
C LEU A 13 -3.30 16.60 -10.01
N PHE A 14 -2.10 16.37 -10.56
CA PHE A 14 -0.87 17.01 -10.11
C PHE A 14 -0.93 18.55 -10.21
N LEU A 15 -1.35 19.07 -11.37
CA LEU A 15 -1.47 20.51 -11.59
C LEU A 15 -2.54 21.14 -10.70
N ALA A 16 -3.71 20.49 -10.60
CA ALA A 16 -4.83 20.98 -9.81
C ALA A 16 -4.44 21.05 -8.32
N GLU A 17 -3.81 20.00 -7.78
CA GLU A 17 -3.37 19.96 -6.39
C GLU A 17 -2.28 21.01 -6.11
N THR A 18 -1.32 21.17 -7.01
CA THR A 18 -0.24 22.17 -6.86
C THR A 18 -0.79 23.60 -6.91
N ALA A 19 -1.64 23.91 -7.89
CA ALA A 19 -2.26 25.23 -8.03
C ALA A 19 -3.08 25.59 -6.79
N TRP A 20 -3.85 24.62 -6.28
CA TRP A 20 -4.71 24.82 -5.13
C TRP A 20 -3.94 24.91 -3.81
N ALA A 21 -2.82 24.17 -3.68
CA ALA A 21 -1.88 24.32 -2.57
C ALA A 21 -1.21 25.71 -2.56
N LEU A 22 -0.84 26.26 -3.73
CA LEU A 22 -0.28 27.61 -3.85
C LEU A 22 -1.31 28.68 -3.51
N TYR A 23 -2.55 28.54 -3.99
CA TYR A 23 -3.66 29.40 -3.63
C TYR A 23 -3.88 29.42 -2.11
N LEU A 24 -4.00 28.24 -1.49
CA LEU A 24 -4.20 28.13 -0.05
C LEU A 24 -3.01 28.63 0.76
N SER A 25 -1.78 28.42 0.28
CA SER A 25 -0.56 28.99 0.87
C SER A 25 -0.61 30.52 0.85
N SER A 26 -1.10 31.15 -0.22
CA SER A 26 -1.29 32.60 -0.27
C SER A 26 -2.29 33.07 0.79
N THR A 27 -3.39 32.34 0.97
CA THR A 27 -4.37 32.61 2.02
C THR A 27 -3.77 32.50 3.42
N TYR A 28 -2.98 31.45 3.70
CA TYR A 28 -2.28 31.32 4.98
C TYR A 28 -1.28 32.45 5.22
N ARG A 29 -0.57 32.89 4.16
CA ARG A 29 0.34 34.03 4.24
C ARG A 29 -0.40 35.32 4.59
N SER A 30 -1.54 35.59 3.94
CA SER A 30 -2.36 36.77 4.25
C SER A 30 -2.96 36.72 5.66
N GLY A 31 -3.23 35.52 6.19
CA GLY A 31 -3.72 35.30 7.55
C GLY A 31 -2.63 35.32 8.63
N GLY A 32 -1.35 35.45 8.27
CA GLY A 32 -0.23 35.43 9.22
C GLY A 32 0.23 34.02 9.66
N ASP A 33 -0.40 32.96 9.14
CA ASP A 33 -0.18 31.56 9.51
C ASP A 33 1.04 30.96 8.79
N ARG A 34 2.25 31.43 9.14
CA ARG A 34 3.51 31.01 8.48
C ARG A 34 3.80 29.52 8.60
N MET A 35 3.41 28.88 9.71
CA MET A 35 3.66 27.45 9.92
C MET A 35 2.78 26.58 9.00
N TRP A 36 1.48 26.90 8.90
CA TRP A 36 0.57 26.19 7.99
C TRP A 36 0.94 26.40 6.54
N GLN A 37 1.39 27.60 6.20
CA GLN A 37 1.95 27.90 4.89
C GLN A 37 3.17 27.01 4.58
N ALA A 38 4.17 26.97 5.48
CA ALA A 38 5.39 26.22 5.28
C ALA A 38 5.12 24.71 5.12
N LEU A 39 4.26 24.13 5.95
CA LEU A 39 3.90 22.71 5.88
C LEU A 39 3.11 22.39 4.60
N THR A 40 2.18 23.25 4.20
CA THR A 40 1.39 23.09 2.96
C THR A 40 2.29 23.11 1.72
N LEU A 41 3.29 24.00 1.69
CA LEU A 41 4.27 24.06 0.61
C LEU A 41 5.26 22.89 0.65
N LEU A 42 5.69 22.47 1.83
CA LEU A 42 6.60 21.33 2.00
C LEU A 42 6.00 20.05 1.41
N PHE A 43 4.77 19.70 1.79
CA PHE A 43 4.10 18.50 1.29
C PHE A 43 3.70 18.60 -0.18
N SER A 44 3.57 19.80 -0.74
CA SER A 44 3.33 20.00 -2.17
C SER A 44 4.63 19.87 -3.00
N LEU A 45 5.74 20.45 -2.54
CA LEU A 45 6.99 20.58 -3.31
C LEU A 45 7.97 19.43 -3.12
N MET A 46 8.07 18.85 -1.92
CA MET A 46 8.99 17.73 -1.64
C MET A 46 8.74 16.52 -2.57
N PRO A 47 7.50 16.07 -2.79
CA PRO A 47 7.22 14.93 -3.67
C PRO A 47 7.52 15.26 -5.13
N CYS A 48 7.34 16.51 -5.57
CA CYS A 48 7.75 16.96 -6.91
C CYS A 48 9.25 16.74 -7.12
N ALA A 49 10.07 17.13 -6.14
CA ALA A 49 11.51 16.93 -6.17
C ALA A 49 11.86 15.43 -6.22
N LEU A 50 11.19 14.59 -5.42
CA LEU A 50 11.40 13.14 -5.44
C LEU A 50 10.99 12.49 -6.76
N VAL A 51 9.86 12.90 -7.34
CA VAL A 51 9.41 12.43 -8.65
C VAL A 51 10.40 12.83 -9.73
N GLN A 52 10.90 14.06 -9.72
CA GLN A 52 11.92 14.52 -10.67
C GLN A 52 13.22 13.77 -10.51
N LEU A 53 13.70 13.60 -9.27
CA LEU A 53 14.90 12.83 -8.98
C LEU A 53 14.74 11.39 -9.49
N THR A 54 13.60 10.76 -9.21
CA THR A 54 13.30 9.42 -9.70
C THR A 54 13.25 9.36 -11.23
N LEU A 55 12.63 10.33 -11.89
CA LEU A 55 12.58 10.38 -13.36
C LEU A 55 13.98 10.57 -13.97
N VAL A 56 14.80 11.46 -13.40
CA VAL A 56 16.16 11.73 -13.89
C VAL A 56 17.06 10.51 -13.74
N PHE A 57 17.04 9.85 -12.56
CA PHE A 57 17.87 8.67 -12.29
C PHE A 57 17.38 7.42 -13.02
N VAL A 58 16.07 7.11 -12.97
CA VAL A 58 15.52 5.86 -13.51
C VAL A 58 15.37 5.90 -15.04
N HIS A 59 15.13 7.07 -15.64
CA HIS A 59 15.07 7.18 -17.11
C HIS A 59 16.41 7.49 -17.76
N ARG A 60 17.48 7.60 -16.97
CA ARG A 60 18.82 8.02 -17.43
C ARG A 60 18.76 9.26 -18.32
N ASP A 61 17.92 10.24 -17.97
CA ASP A 61 17.87 11.51 -18.73
C ASP A 61 19.20 12.25 -18.67
N LEU A 62 19.98 12.02 -17.60
CA LEU A 62 21.35 12.49 -17.45
C LEU A 62 22.32 11.89 -18.48
N SER A 63 22.07 10.67 -18.97
CA SER A 63 22.94 9.97 -19.93
C SER A 63 22.68 10.37 -21.39
N ARG A 64 21.65 11.18 -21.64
CA ARG A 64 21.12 11.43 -22.99
C ARG A 64 21.46 12.81 -23.54
N ASP A 65 22.34 13.57 -22.87
CA ASP A 65 22.82 14.90 -23.26
C ASP A 65 21.72 15.88 -23.67
N ARG A 66 20.62 15.94 -22.90
CA ARG A 66 19.51 16.89 -23.11
C ARG A 66 19.45 17.93 -22.00
N PRO A 67 20.27 18.99 -22.04
CA PRO A 67 20.34 20.00 -20.98
C PRO A 67 19.00 20.73 -20.76
N LEU A 68 18.22 20.92 -21.84
CA LEU A 68 16.89 21.53 -21.75
C LEU A 68 15.89 20.67 -20.96
N VAL A 69 15.98 19.34 -21.10
CA VAL A 69 15.11 18.42 -20.33
C VAL A 69 15.51 18.47 -18.86
N LEU A 70 16.80 18.53 -18.56
CA LEU A 70 17.31 18.64 -17.19
C LEU A 70 16.93 19.98 -16.53
N LEU A 71 16.98 21.09 -17.28
CA LEU A 71 16.48 22.39 -16.83
C LEU A 71 14.97 22.34 -16.54
N LEU A 72 14.21 21.67 -17.39
CA LEU A 72 12.75 21.55 -17.24
C LEU A 72 12.37 20.65 -16.05
N HIS A 73 13.20 19.63 -15.76
CA HIS A 73 13.12 18.88 -14.52
C HIS A 73 13.42 19.76 -13.32
N LEU A 74 14.47 20.60 -13.36
CA LEU A 74 14.81 21.55 -12.29
C LEU A 74 13.68 22.57 -12.03
N LEU A 75 12.97 22.98 -13.07
CA LEU A 75 11.81 23.88 -12.98
C LEU A 75 10.50 23.18 -12.59
N GLN A 76 10.55 21.89 -12.24
CA GLN A 76 9.39 21.07 -11.91
C GLN A 76 8.37 20.80 -13.04
N LEU A 77 8.70 21.16 -14.29
CA LEU A 77 7.85 20.97 -15.46
C LEU A 77 8.10 19.61 -16.17
N GLY A 78 9.00 18.78 -15.64
CA GLY A 78 9.32 17.46 -16.18
C GLY A 78 8.10 16.57 -16.49
N PRO A 79 7.12 16.41 -15.57
CA PRO A 79 5.90 15.64 -15.84
C PRO A 79 5.07 16.18 -17.00
N LEU A 80 5.01 17.50 -17.20
CA LEU A 80 4.26 18.12 -18.29
C LEU A 80 4.92 17.84 -19.63
N PHE A 81 6.24 17.99 -19.70
CA PHE A 81 7.00 17.70 -20.90
C PHE A 81 6.90 16.25 -21.32
N ARG A 82 7.01 15.32 -20.37
CA ARG A 82 6.85 13.88 -20.63
C ARG A 82 5.43 13.51 -21.08
N CYS A 83 4.42 14.26 -20.64
CA CYS A 83 3.04 14.09 -21.09
C CYS A 83 2.86 14.59 -22.52
N PHE A 84 3.46 15.75 -22.84
CA PHE A 84 3.52 16.28 -24.19
C PHE A 84 4.25 15.32 -25.14
N GLU A 85 5.42 14.80 -24.76
CA GLU A 85 6.17 13.80 -25.54
C GLU A 85 5.32 12.55 -25.80
N ALA A 86 4.63 12.02 -24.79
CA ALA A 86 3.71 10.89 -24.94
C ALA A 86 2.53 11.17 -25.87
N PHE A 87 2.01 12.41 -25.87
CA PHE A 87 0.94 12.83 -26.77
C PHE A 87 1.44 12.99 -28.21
N CYS A 88 2.61 13.60 -28.41
CA CYS A 88 3.25 13.69 -29.72
C CYS A 88 3.50 12.31 -30.32
N ILE A 89 4.01 11.36 -29.54
CA ILE A 89 4.21 9.97 -29.99
C ILE A 89 2.88 9.33 -30.41
N TYR A 90 1.81 9.55 -29.65
CA TYR A 90 0.48 9.03 -30.00
C TYR A 90 -0.04 9.63 -31.32
N CYS A 91 0.13 10.93 -31.54
CA CYS A 91 -0.30 11.59 -32.77
C CYS A 91 0.55 11.18 -34.00
N GLN A 92 1.87 11.04 -33.82
CA GLN A 92 2.81 10.69 -34.89
C GLN A 92 2.76 9.20 -35.28
N SER A 93 2.34 8.34 -34.35
CA SER A 93 2.19 6.89 -34.57
C SER A 93 1.29 6.52 -35.75
N ASN A 94 0.33 7.38 -36.11
CA ASN A 94 -0.60 7.08 -37.21
C ASN A 94 -0.02 7.37 -38.60
N HIS A 95 1.11 8.11 -38.68
CA HIS A 95 1.68 8.57 -39.95
C HIS A 95 3.06 7.97 -40.27
N ASN A 96 3.92 7.72 -39.27
CA ASN A 96 5.30 7.25 -39.45
C ASN A 96 5.66 6.13 -38.44
N GLU A 97 5.14 4.92 -38.64
CA GLU A 97 5.55 3.76 -37.83
C GLU A 97 6.79 3.11 -38.46
N GLU A 98 7.92 3.12 -37.75
CA GLU A 98 9.15 2.46 -38.20
C GLU A 98 8.90 0.94 -38.34
N PRO A 99 9.42 0.27 -39.39
CA PRO A 99 9.11 -1.12 -39.71
C PRO A 99 9.65 -2.15 -38.71
N TYR A 100 10.46 -1.73 -37.73
CA TYR A 100 11.07 -2.63 -36.75
C TYR A 100 10.16 -2.83 -35.54
N VAL A 101 9.85 -4.09 -35.24
CA VAL A 101 8.85 -4.47 -34.24
C VAL A 101 9.51 -5.34 -33.18
N SER A 102 9.25 -5.04 -31.90
CA SER A 102 9.74 -5.86 -30.78
C SER A 102 8.76 -6.99 -30.51
N ILE A 103 9.21 -8.24 -30.64
CA ILE A 103 8.38 -9.41 -30.35
C ILE A 103 8.38 -9.63 -28.84
N THR A 104 7.20 -9.50 -28.23
CA THR A 104 7.00 -9.84 -26.81
C THR A 104 6.20 -11.14 -26.72
N LYS A 105 6.74 -12.14 -26.01
CA LYS A 105 6.05 -13.39 -25.74
C LYS A 105 5.26 -13.26 -24.43
N LYS A 106 3.93 -13.40 -24.48
CA LYS A 106 3.09 -13.46 -23.27
C LYS A 106 2.15 -14.66 -23.35
N ARG A 107 2.01 -15.38 -22.24
CA ARG A 107 1.07 -16.50 -22.09
C ARG A 107 -0.35 -15.96 -21.92
N GLN A 108 -1.33 -16.55 -22.59
CA GLN A 108 -2.72 -16.31 -22.23
C GLN A 108 -3.10 -17.11 -20.98
N ILE A 109 -4.01 -16.55 -20.19
CA ILE A 109 -4.56 -17.22 -19.01
C ILE A 109 -5.35 -18.45 -19.51
N PRO A 110 -5.09 -19.66 -18.98
CA PRO A 110 -5.73 -20.88 -19.45
C PRO A 110 -7.25 -20.76 -19.35
N LYS A 111 -7.96 -20.91 -20.47
CA LYS A 111 -9.42 -20.99 -20.43
C LYS A 111 -9.89 -22.40 -20.07
N ASP A 112 -9.20 -23.43 -20.57
CA ASP A 112 -9.51 -24.86 -20.42
C ASP A 112 -8.25 -25.74 -20.22
N GLY A 113 -7.26 -25.25 -19.47
CA GLY A 113 -6.02 -26.00 -19.17
C GLY A 113 -4.91 -25.91 -20.24
N LEU A 114 -5.22 -25.47 -21.46
CA LEU A 114 -4.21 -25.06 -22.44
C LEU A 114 -3.81 -23.59 -22.22
N SER A 115 -2.52 -23.36 -21.96
CA SER A 115 -1.89 -22.04 -22.02
C SER A 115 -1.29 -21.85 -23.41
N GLU A 116 -1.90 -20.99 -24.22
CA GLU A 116 -1.34 -20.62 -25.53
C GLU A 116 -0.35 -19.46 -25.34
N GLU A 117 0.87 -19.64 -25.85
CA GLU A 117 1.86 -18.58 -25.92
C GLU A 117 1.55 -17.70 -27.13
N ILE A 118 1.21 -16.43 -26.88
CA ILE A 118 0.99 -15.47 -27.96
C ILE A 118 2.21 -14.61 -28.09
N GLU A 119 2.83 -14.71 -29.25
CA GLU A 119 3.84 -13.78 -29.72
C GLU A 119 3.11 -12.53 -30.22
N LYS A 120 3.28 -11.42 -29.48
CA LYS A 120 2.74 -10.13 -29.89
C LYS A 120 3.88 -9.24 -30.35
N GLU A 121 3.81 -8.87 -31.61
CA GLU A 121 4.59 -7.80 -32.19
C GLU A 121 4.16 -6.44 -31.59
N VAL A 122 5.10 -5.76 -30.92
CA VAL A 122 4.91 -4.44 -30.32
C VAL A 122 5.78 -3.44 -31.06
N GLY A 123 5.14 -2.48 -31.76
CA GLY A 123 5.81 -1.39 -32.46
C GLY A 123 6.68 -0.55 -31.53
N GLN A 124 7.77 0.01 -32.04
CA GLN A 124 8.69 0.85 -31.27
C GLN A 124 7.97 2.01 -30.57
N ALA A 125 6.99 2.62 -31.24
CA ALA A 125 6.19 3.70 -30.67
C ALA A 125 5.26 3.19 -29.53
N GLU A 126 4.72 1.96 -29.63
CA GLU A 126 3.91 1.35 -28.56
C GLU A 126 4.81 1.02 -27.35
N GLY A 127 6.02 0.53 -27.59
CA GLY A 127 7.03 0.27 -26.56
C GLY A 127 7.46 1.54 -25.82
N LYS A 128 7.78 2.62 -26.55
CA LYS A 128 8.08 3.94 -25.94
C LYS A 128 6.91 4.44 -25.09
N LEU A 129 5.68 4.40 -25.63
CA LEU A 129 4.50 4.85 -24.91
C LEU A 129 4.19 4.00 -23.66
N PHE A 130 4.44 2.69 -23.71
CA PHE A 130 4.33 1.80 -22.56
C PHE A 130 5.33 2.18 -21.45
N THR A 131 6.58 2.43 -21.82
CA THR A 131 7.63 2.88 -20.89
C THR A 131 7.25 4.20 -20.21
N HIS A 132 6.76 5.19 -20.98
CA HIS A 132 6.23 6.44 -20.41
C HIS A 132 5.07 6.19 -19.44
N ARG A 133 4.08 5.37 -19.82
CA ARG A 133 2.94 5.04 -18.94
C ARG A 133 3.37 4.37 -17.65
N SER A 134 4.38 3.51 -17.70
CA SER A 134 4.93 2.84 -16.52
C SER A 134 5.62 3.84 -15.58
N ALA A 135 6.40 4.76 -16.14
CA ALA A 135 7.10 5.80 -15.39
C ALA A 135 6.11 6.75 -14.70
N PHE A 136 5.10 7.23 -15.44
CA PHE A 136 4.02 8.03 -14.87
C PHE A 136 3.24 7.29 -13.79
N SER A 137 3.04 5.97 -13.95
CA SER A 137 2.42 5.15 -12.89
C SER A 137 3.22 5.14 -11.60
N ARG A 138 4.55 5.08 -11.68
CA ARG A 138 5.42 5.09 -10.50
C ARG A 138 5.48 6.49 -9.89
N ALA A 139 5.59 7.53 -10.71
CA ALA A 139 5.56 8.92 -10.28
C ALA A 139 4.25 9.27 -9.57
N SER A 140 3.10 8.85 -10.09
CA SER A 140 1.80 9.11 -9.46
C SER A 140 1.68 8.45 -8.08
N VAL A 141 2.31 7.29 -7.87
CA VAL A 141 2.34 6.60 -6.57
C VAL A 141 3.19 7.37 -5.57
N ILE A 142 4.38 7.84 -5.99
CA ILE A 142 5.26 8.66 -5.15
C ILE A 142 4.54 9.95 -4.72
N GLN A 143 3.93 10.66 -5.68
CA GLN A 143 3.18 11.89 -5.41
C GLN A 143 2.03 11.65 -4.44
N ALA A 144 1.24 10.60 -4.68
CA ALA A 144 0.08 10.25 -3.87
C ALA A 144 0.43 10.03 -2.39
N PHE A 145 1.45 9.23 -2.09
CA PHE A 145 1.71 8.81 -0.70
C PHE A 145 2.72 9.69 0.04
N LEU A 146 3.69 10.28 -0.65
CA LEU A 146 4.66 11.19 -0.01
C LEU A 146 4.20 12.65 -0.02
N GLY A 147 3.23 13.00 -0.87
CA GLY A 147 2.67 14.34 -0.99
C GLY A 147 1.23 14.43 -0.52
N SER A 148 0.34 13.86 -1.32
CA SER A 148 -1.09 14.05 -1.16
C SER A 148 -1.63 13.46 0.16
N ALA A 149 -1.09 12.34 0.66
CA ALA A 149 -1.52 11.76 1.93
C ALA A 149 -1.14 12.60 3.17
N PRO A 150 0.12 13.04 3.35
CA PRO A 150 0.47 14.03 4.36
C PRO A 150 -0.30 15.35 4.20
N GLN A 151 -0.48 15.82 2.97
CA GLN A 151 -1.23 17.04 2.68
C GLN A 151 -2.69 16.93 3.13
N LEU A 152 -3.38 15.85 2.77
CA LEU A 152 -4.75 15.58 3.19
C LEU A 152 -4.86 15.51 4.71
N THR A 153 -3.93 14.81 5.36
CA THR A 153 -3.88 14.67 6.82
C THR A 153 -3.71 16.04 7.49
N LEU A 154 -2.81 16.88 6.98
CA LEU A 154 -2.57 18.23 7.49
C LEU A 154 -3.80 19.12 7.33
N GLN A 155 -4.41 19.18 6.15
CA GLN A 155 -5.55 20.06 5.92
C GLN A 155 -6.78 19.64 6.71
N LEU A 156 -7.02 18.31 6.83
CA LEU A 156 -8.07 17.79 7.68
C LEU A 156 -7.81 18.12 9.16
N TYR A 157 -6.57 18.01 9.63
CA TYR A 157 -6.18 18.39 10.99
C TYR A 157 -6.42 19.88 11.28
N ILE A 158 -6.03 20.77 10.38
CA ILE A 158 -6.29 22.21 10.50
C ILE A 158 -7.80 22.48 10.54
N SER A 159 -8.58 21.79 9.70
CA SER A 159 -10.04 21.92 9.69
C SER A 159 -10.70 21.45 10.99
N VAL A 160 -10.18 20.39 11.62
CA VAL A 160 -10.64 19.95 12.94
C VAL A 160 -10.29 20.97 14.02
N LEU A 161 -9.07 21.52 14.00
CA LEU A 161 -8.64 22.52 14.99
C LEU A 161 -9.39 23.85 14.90
N GLN A 162 -9.74 24.28 13.69
CA GLN A 162 -10.42 25.56 13.46
C GLN A 162 -11.95 25.43 13.43
N GLU A 163 -12.49 24.21 13.56
CA GLU A 163 -13.91 23.89 13.50
C GLU A 163 -14.64 24.39 12.24
N GLN A 164 -13.88 24.71 11.19
CA GLN A 164 -14.38 25.27 9.94
C GLN A 164 -13.66 24.67 8.73
N VAL A 165 -14.46 24.35 7.71
CA VAL A 165 -13.97 23.91 6.41
C VAL A 165 -14.18 25.06 5.42
N THR A 166 -13.13 25.83 5.16
CA THR A 166 -13.16 26.81 4.08
C THR A 166 -13.27 26.09 2.74
N LEU A 167 -13.92 26.71 1.75
CA LEU A 167 -14.06 26.12 0.41
C LEU A 167 -12.69 25.72 -0.18
N GLY A 168 -11.68 26.58 0.00
CA GLY A 168 -10.30 26.29 -0.38
C GLY A 168 -9.75 25.00 0.24
N ARG A 169 -9.94 24.78 1.54
CA ARG A 169 -9.47 23.52 2.17
C ARG A 169 -10.25 22.31 1.67
N GLY A 170 -11.57 22.43 1.54
CA GLY A 170 -12.43 21.35 1.05
C GLY A 170 -12.03 20.87 -0.35
N PHE A 171 -11.74 21.80 -1.27
CA PHE A 171 -11.23 21.48 -2.60
C PHE A 171 -9.86 20.83 -2.55
N LEU A 172 -8.91 21.34 -1.75
CA LEU A 172 -7.58 20.73 -1.61
C LEU A 172 -7.68 19.30 -1.10
N MET A 173 -8.45 19.09 -0.03
CA MET A 173 -8.66 17.78 0.57
C MET A 173 -9.28 16.80 -0.40
N THR A 174 -10.27 17.25 -1.19
CA THR A 174 -10.91 16.39 -2.21
C THR A 174 -9.92 15.99 -3.30
N LEU A 175 -9.14 16.95 -3.81
CA LEU A 175 -8.10 16.68 -4.82
C LEU A 175 -7.02 15.75 -4.29
N SER A 176 -6.52 15.98 -3.07
CA SER A 176 -5.54 15.12 -2.43
C SER A 176 -6.10 13.72 -2.21
N LEU A 177 -7.34 13.56 -1.75
CA LEU A 177 -7.96 12.24 -1.61
C LEU A 177 -8.08 11.52 -2.96
N LEU A 178 -8.55 12.20 -4.01
CA LEU A 178 -8.61 11.64 -5.36
C LEU A 178 -7.21 11.23 -5.87
N SER A 179 -6.19 12.05 -5.61
CA SER A 179 -4.80 11.78 -5.96
C SER A 179 -4.27 10.52 -5.27
N ILE A 180 -4.53 10.37 -3.95
CA ILE A 180 -4.10 9.18 -3.20
C ILE A 180 -4.82 7.93 -3.71
N VAL A 181 -6.14 7.99 -3.88
CA VAL A 181 -6.94 6.85 -4.36
C VAL A 181 -6.52 6.45 -5.78
N TYR A 182 -6.30 7.42 -6.67
CA TYR A 182 -5.82 7.18 -8.02
C TYR A 182 -4.40 6.56 -8.00
N GLY A 183 -3.50 7.08 -7.18
CA GLY A 183 -2.16 6.53 -6.97
C GLY A 183 -2.21 5.09 -6.44
N ALA A 184 -3.03 4.81 -5.43
CA ALA A 184 -3.22 3.48 -4.86
C ALA A 184 -3.81 2.49 -5.88
N LEU A 185 -4.77 2.93 -6.69
CA LEU A 185 -5.33 2.15 -7.79
C LEU A 185 -4.26 1.83 -8.84
N ARG A 186 -3.44 2.82 -9.23
CA ARG A 186 -2.32 2.61 -10.16
C ARG A 186 -1.28 1.67 -9.57
N CYS A 187 -0.97 1.79 -8.28
CA CYS A 187 -0.10 0.88 -7.56
C CYS A 187 -0.63 -0.56 -7.63
N ASN A 188 -1.93 -0.78 -7.36
CA ASN A 188 -2.57 -2.08 -7.45
C ASN A 188 -2.47 -2.70 -8.84
N ILE A 189 -2.80 -1.92 -9.88
CA ILE A 189 -2.76 -2.43 -11.25
C ILE A 189 -1.33 -2.72 -11.69
N LEU A 190 -0.38 -1.87 -11.30
CA LEU A 190 1.04 -2.09 -11.56
C LEU A 190 1.54 -3.34 -10.84
N ALA A 191 1.17 -3.54 -9.58
CA ALA A 191 1.51 -4.73 -8.80
C ALA A 191 1.03 -6.01 -9.46
N ILE A 192 -0.23 -6.04 -9.92
CA ILE A 192 -0.79 -7.19 -10.63
C ILE A 192 -0.02 -7.44 -11.93
N LYS A 193 0.29 -6.39 -12.70
CA LYS A 193 1.03 -6.52 -13.96
C LYS A 193 2.45 -7.04 -13.75
N ILE A 194 3.16 -6.57 -12.72
CA ILE A 194 4.51 -7.05 -12.41
C ILE A 194 4.46 -8.50 -11.89
N LYS A 195 3.49 -8.80 -11.03
CA LYS A 195 3.31 -10.14 -10.46
C LYS A 195 3.01 -11.20 -11.52
N TYR A 196 2.22 -10.84 -12.52
CA TYR A 196 1.78 -11.72 -13.61
C TYR A 196 2.31 -11.24 -14.96
N ASP A 197 3.57 -10.79 -15.04
CA ASP A 197 4.12 -10.21 -16.28
C ASP A 197 4.19 -11.23 -17.43
N GLU A 198 4.33 -12.51 -17.08
CA GLU A 198 4.26 -13.65 -18.01
C GLU A 198 2.88 -13.76 -18.70
N TYR A 199 1.83 -13.19 -18.11
CA TYR A 199 0.46 -13.28 -18.62
C TYR A 199 -0.05 -11.98 -19.26
N GLU A 200 -0.90 -12.11 -20.28
CA GLU A 200 -1.60 -10.94 -20.83
C GLU A 200 -2.74 -10.48 -19.88
N VAL A 201 -2.43 -9.57 -18.96
CA VAL A 201 -3.40 -9.06 -17.98
C VAL A 201 -4.31 -7.98 -18.58
N LYS A 202 -5.56 -8.36 -18.89
CA LYS A 202 -6.65 -7.43 -19.26
C LYS A 202 -7.56 -7.15 -18.06
N VAL A 203 -7.63 -5.90 -17.63
CA VAL A 203 -8.44 -5.49 -16.48
C VAL A 203 -9.79 -4.93 -16.96
N LYS A 204 -10.89 -5.46 -16.44
CA LYS A 204 -12.25 -5.01 -16.77
C LYS A 204 -12.55 -3.62 -16.17
N PRO A 205 -13.35 -2.76 -16.82
CA PRO A 205 -13.73 -1.44 -16.28
C PRO A 205 -14.33 -1.50 -14.87
N LEU A 206 -15.19 -2.47 -14.60
CA LEU A 206 -15.81 -2.66 -13.29
C LEU A 206 -14.80 -3.00 -12.19
N ALA A 207 -13.69 -3.65 -12.54
CA ALA A 207 -12.60 -3.92 -11.60
C ALA A 207 -11.92 -2.62 -11.14
N TYR A 208 -11.80 -1.62 -12.03
CA TYR A 208 -11.26 -0.31 -11.66
C TYR A 208 -12.18 0.41 -10.67
N VAL A 209 -13.49 0.37 -10.88
CA VAL A 209 -14.48 0.96 -9.96
C VAL A 209 -14.43 0.27 -8.60
N CYS A 210 -14.35 -1.07 -8.58
CA CYS A 210 -14.25 -1.84 -7.33
C CYS A 210 -12.97 -1.51 -6.55
N ILE A 211 -11.81 -1.42 -7.23
CA ILE A 211 -10.55 -1.00 -6.59
C ILE A 211 -10.65 0.44 -6.09
N PHE A 212 -11.26 1.33 -6.87
CA PHE A 212 -11.43 2.73 -6.49
C PHE A 212 -12.24 2.86 -5.19
N LEU A 213 -13.37 2.16 -5.09
CA LEU A 213 -14.20 2.14 -3.87
C LEU A 213 -13.45 1.51 -2.68
N TRP A 214 -12.83 0.33 -2.88
CA TRP A 214 -12.00 -0.31 -1.86
C TRP A 214 -10.95 0.66 -1.30
N ARG A 215 -10.16 1.30 -2.17
CA ARG A 215 -9.08 2.22 -1.76
C ARG A 215 -9.62 3.50 -1.13
N SER A 216 -10.75 4.02 -1.62
CA SER A 216 -11.36 5.23 -1.08
C SER A 216 -11.75 5.05 0.38
N PHE A 217 -12.49 3.99 0.70
CA PHE A 217 -12.91 3.72 2.08
C PHE A 217 -11.72 3.37 2.99
N GLU A 218 -10.77 2.56 2.51
CA GLU A 218 -9.58 2.18 3.28
C GLU A 218 -8.74 3.40 3.68
N ILE A 219 -8.44 4.29 2.72
CA ILE A 219 -7.59 5.46 2.96
C ILE A 219 -8.35 6.53 3.75
N ALA A 220 -9.61 6.84 3.37
CA ALA A 220 -10.37 7.89 4.02
C ALA A 220 -10.58 7.59 5.51
N THR A 221 -10.98 6.35 5.85
CA THR A 221 -11.16 5.96 7.25
C THR A 221 -9.84 6.04 8.02
N ARG A 222 -8.73 5.58 7.44
CA ARG A 222 -7.41 5.66 8.07
C ARG A 222 -6.98 7.10 8.36
N VAL A 223 -7.12 8.00 7.40
CA VAL A 223 -6.74 9.40 7.56
C VAL A 223 -7.60 10.08 8.63
N ILE A 224 -8.92 9.86 8.61
CA ILE A 224 -9.82 10.44 9.61
C ILE A 224 -9.48 9.94 11.02
N VAL A 225 -9.26 8.62 11.19
CA VAL A 225 -8.87 8.04 12.49
C VAL A 225 -7.58 8.65 13.02
N LEU A 226 -6.55 8.78 12.16
CA LEU A 226 -5.28 9.39 12.55
C LEU A 226 -5.44 10.86 12.95
N VAL A 227 -6.23 11.64 12.20
CA VAL A 227 -6.46 13.06 12.50
C VAL A 227 -7.25 13.25 13.80
N LEU A 228 -8.30 12.45 14.02
CA LEU A 228 -9.05 12.48 15.27
C LEU A 228 -8.15 12.15 16.44
N PHE A 229 -7.35 11.09 16.36
CA PHE A 229 -6.39 10.75 17.41
C PHE A 229 -5.38 11.90 17.66
N THR A 230 -4.87 12.52 16.60
CA THR A 230 -3.94 13.66 16.67
C THR A 230 -4.54 14.87 17.38
N SER A 231 -5.84 15.12 17.21
CA SER A 231 -6.50 16.32 17.78
C SER A 231 -6.47 16.34 19.31
N ILE A 232 -6.45 15.17 19.94
CA ILE A 232 -6.35 15.01 21.39
C ILE A 232 -4.90 14.75 21.81
N MET A 233 -4.25 13.75 21.19
CA MET A 233 -2.98 13.19 21.65
C MET A 233 -1.80 13.65 20.76
N LYS A 234 -1.57 14.97 20.74
CA LYS A 234 -0.63 15.66 19.83
C LYS A 234 0.76 15.03 19.73
N THR A 235 1.42 14.74 20.85
CA THR A 235 2.81 14.19 20.82
C THR A 235 2.84 12.69 20.55
N TRP A 236 1.85 11.95 21.04
CA TRP A 236 1.78 10.49 20.92
C TRP A 236 1.52 10.02 19.49
N VAL A 237 0.89 10.84 18.66
CA VAL A 237 0.73 10.52 17.23
C VAL A 237 2.08 10.29 16.55
N VAL A 238 3.12 11.04 16.92
CA VAL A 238 4.45 10.91 16.31
C VAL A 238 5.03 9.54 16.62
N VAL A 239 4.84 9.05 17.84
CA VAL A 239 5.25 7.70 18.25
C VAL A 239 4.48 6.64 17.47
N VAL A 240 3.15 6.77 17.36
CA VAL A 240 2.31 5.81 16.60
C VAL A 240 2.72 5.76 15.13
N ILE A 241 2.94 6.92 14.51
CA ILE A 241 3.38 7.03 13.12
C ILE A 241 4.77 6.42 12.95
N LEU A 242 5.72 6.76 13.83
CA LEU A 242 7.09 6.28 13.77
C LEU A 242 7.17 4.76 13.94
N VAL A 243 6.48 4.20 14.93
CA VAL A 243 6.43 2.75 15.17
C VAL A 243 5.85 2.03 13.95
N ASN A 244 4.75 2.52 13.39
CA ASN A 244 4.17 1.96 12.16
C ASN A 244 5.17 2.01 11.00
N PHE A 245 5.72 3.19 10.73
CA PHE A 245 6.61 3.42 9.61
C PHE A 245 7.88 2.56 9.73
N CYS A 246 8.54 2.58 10.89
CA CYS A 246 9.72 1.76 11.16
C CYS A 246 9.41 0.26 11.05
N SER A 247 8.25 -0.19 11.51
CA SER A 247 7.84 -1.60 11.38
C SER A 247 7.77 -2.04 9.92
N PHE A 248 7.09 -1.28 9.05
CA PHE A 248 7.01 -1.60 7.62
C PHE A 248 8.31 -1.39 6.87
N PHE A 249 9.12 -0.41 7.28
CA PHE A 249 10.42 -0.15 6.69
C PHE A 249 11.41 -1.28 7.00
N LEU A 250 11.52 -1.70 8.26
CA LEU A 250 12.48 -2.70 8.71
C LEU A 250 12.08 -4.13 8.34
N TYR A 251 10.79 -4.44 8.23
CA TYR A 251 10.30 -5.80 7.99
C TYR A 251 10.94 -6.50 6.76
N PRO A 252 11.01 -5.89 5.55
CA PRO A 252 11.71 -6.49 4.41
C PRO A 252 13.21 -6.71 4.63
N TRP A 253 13.87 -5.80 5.36
CA TRP A 253 15.31 -5.90 5.68
C TRP A 253 15.60 -7.01 6.68
N ILE A 254 14.75 -7.17 7.71
CA ILE A 254 14.86 -8.28 8.67
C ILE A 254 14.75 -9.62 7.95
N ILE A 255 13.75 -9.78 7.08
CA ILE A 255 13.61 -11.02 6.29
C ILE A 255 14.83 -11.26 5.42
N PHE A 256 15.39 -10.22 4.81
CA PHE A 256 16.59 -10.32 3.99
C PHE A 256 17.81 -10.77 4.81
N TRP A 257 18.06 -10.13 5.95
CA TRP A 257 19.16 -10.50 6.85
C TRP A 257 19.02 -11.93 7.37
N CYS A 258 17.80 -12.33 7.76
CA CYS A 258 17.53 -13.71 8.19
C CYS A 258 17.69 -14.74 7.06
N SER A 259 17.51 -14.35 5.80
CA SER A 259 17.62 -15.27 4.67
C SER A 259 19.06 -15.59 4.28
N GLY A 260 20.05 -14.81 4.75
CA GLY A 260 21.47 -15.01 4.40
C GLY A 260 21.77 -14.89 2.89
N SER A 261 20.85 -14.31 2.11
CA SER A 261 20.96 -14.20 0.66
C SER A 261 22.06 -13.23 0.25
N PRO A 262 22.78 -13.48 -0.86
CA PRO A 262 23.70 -12.48 -1.40
C PRO A 262 22.97 -11.17 -1.70
N PHE A 263 23.68 -10.06 -1.53
CA PHE A 263 23.14 -8.73 -1.85
C PHE A 263 22.80 -8.68 -3.35
N PRO A 264 21.64 -8.11 -3.75
CA PRO A 264 21.25 -8.07 -5.14
C PRO A 264 22.23 -7.22 -5.96
N GLU A 265 23.11 -7.86 -6.73
CA GLU A 265 24.09 -7.19 -7.60
C GLU A 265 23.55 -6.94 -9.02
N ASN A 266 22.34 -7.42 -9.33
CA ASN A 266 21.80 -7.51 -10.70
C ASN A 266 20.63 -6.57 -11.03
N ILE A 267 20.29 -5.57 -10.20
CA ILE A 267 19.12 -4.71 -10.48
C ILE A 267 19.30 -3.91 -11.78
N GLU A 268 20.52 -3.44 -12.04
CA GLU A 268 20.95 -2.91 -13.34
C GLU A 268 22.47 -3.05 -13.42
N LYS A 269 23.01 -3.64 -14.51
CA LYS A 269 24.46 -3.78 -14.75
C LYS A 269 25.22 -2.43 -14.76
N ALA A 270 24.50 -1.31 -14.72
CA ALA A 270 25.03 0.05 -14.73
C ALA A 270 25.11 0.70 -13.35
N LEU A 271 24.60 0.07 -12.29
CA LEU A 271 24.49 0.68 -10.96
C LEU A 271 25.59 0.15 -10.02
N SER A 272 26.29 1.05 -9.32
CA SER A 272 27.27 0.65 -8.29
C SER A 272 26.57 -0.01 -7.09
N ARG A 273 27.29 -0.80 -6.29
CA ARG A 273 26.73 -1.46 -5.08
C ARG A 273 26.06 -0.44 -4.13
N VAL A 274 26.63 0.76 -4.03
CA VAL A 274 26.07 1.88 -3.25
C VAL A 274 24.78 2.42 -3.89
N GLY A 275 24.76 2.59 -5.22
CA GLY A 275 23.55 3.01 -5.94
C GLY A 275 22.40 2.02 -5.75
N THR A 276 22.69 0.71 -5.80
CA THR A 276 21.69 -0.32 -5.53
C THR A 276 21.12 -0.21 -4.13
N ALA A 277 21.98 -0.07 -3.11
CA ALA A 277 21.53 0.13 -1.73
C ALA A 277 20.63 1.36 -1.56
N ILE A 278 20.97 2.48 -2.23
CA ILE A 278 20.15 3.71 -2.23
C ILE A 278 18.78 3.44 -2.85
N VAL A 279 18.71 2.78 -4.01
CA VAL A 279 17.45 2.46 -4.68
C VAL A 279 16.58 1.53 -3.83
N LEU A 280 17.16 0.51 -3.19
CA LEU A 280 16.43 -0.35 -2.24
C LEU A 280 15.93 0.43 -1.03
N CYS A 281 16.72 1.35 -0.48
CA CYS A 281 16.31 2.21 0.62
C CYS A 281 15.10 3.09 0.22
N PHE A 282 15.15 3.73 -0.95
CA PHE A 282 14.01 4.50 -1.46
C PHE A 282 12.78 3.64 -1.73
N LEU A 283 12.96 2.43 -2.27
CA LEU A 283 11.87 1.50 -2.53
C LEU A 283 11.21 1.01 -1.23
N THR A 284 12.01 0.70 -0.20
CA THR A 284 11.52 0.28 1.13
C THR A 284 10.86 1.44 1.87
N LEU A 285 11.37 2.66 1.73
CA LEU A 285 10.74 3.89 2.23
C LEU A 285 9.37 4.12 1.59
N LEU A 286 9.27 4.00 0.26
CA LEU A 286 8.00 4.13 -0.44
C LEU A 286 7.03 3.00 -0.04
N TYR A 287 7.53 1.77 0.08
CA TYR A 287 6.76 0.63 0.56
C TYR A 287 6.19 0.87 1.97
N ALA A 288 6.99 1.41 2.89
CA ALA A 288 6.54 1.77 4.23
C ALA A 288 5.48 2.88 4.19
N GLY A 289 5.72 3.93 3.39
CA GLY A 289 4.77 5.03 3.20
C GLY A 289 3.41 4.56 2.65
N ILE A 290 3.40 3.66 1.67
CA ILE A 290 2.16 3.07 1.16
C ILE A 290 1.46 2.27 2.26
N ASN A 291 2.17 1.31 2.86
CA ASN A 291 1.58 0.40 3.85
C ASN A 291 1.11 1.09 5.13
N MET A 292 1.63 2.29 5.44
CA MET A 292 1.15 3.15 6.52
C MET A 292 -0.33 3.57 6.33
N PHE A 293 -0.75 3.81 5.09
CA PHE A 293 -2.09 4.27 4.75
C PHE A 293 -2.99 3.18 4.18
N CYS A 294 -2.46 2.27 3.35
CA CYS A 294 -3.24 1.20 2.73
C CYS A 294 -2.38 -0.01 2.35
N TRP A 295 -3.00 -1.19 2.19
CA TRP A 295 -2.25 -2.40 1.82
C TRP A 295 -1.52 -2.23 0.49
N SER A 296 -0.20 -2.38 0.44
CA SER A 296 0.51 -2.48 -0.83
C SER A 296 0.28 -3.85 -1.44
N ALA A 297 -0.37 -3.92 -2.61
CA ALA A 297 -0.50 -5.19 -3.35
C ALA A 297 0.84 -5.73 -3.87
N VAL A 298 1.94 -5.00 -3.67
CA VAL A 298 3.31 -5.45 -3.91
C VAL A 298 3.86 -6.07 -2.62
N GLN A 299 4.31 -7.31 -2.67
CA GLN A 299 5.02 -7.93 -1.56
C GLN A 299 6.52 -7.88 -1.85
N LEU A 300 7.22 -6.99 -1.15
CA LEU A 300 8.66 -6.78 -1.32
C LEU A 300 9.43 -7.93 -0.65
N LYS A 301 10.26 -8.63 -1.42
CA LYS A 301 11.18 -9.66 -0.95
C LYS A 301 12.54 -9.42 -1.59
N ILE A 302 13.44 -8.79 -0.84
CA ILE A 302 14.76 -8.34 -1.32
C ILE A 302 15.64 -9.51 -1.80
N SER A 303 15.46 -10.71 -1.23
CA SER A 303 16.22 -11.91 -1.62
C SER A 303 15.84 -12.46 -3.01
N ASN A 304 14.70 -12.05 -3.57
CA ASN A 304 14.28 -12.52 -4.90
C ASN A 304 14.88 -11.61 -5.99
N PRO A 305 15.26 -12.16 -7.17
CA PRO A 305 15.81 -11.37 -8.27
C PRO A 305 14.83 -10.29 -8.76
N ASP A 306 13.53 -10.58 -8.77
CA ASP A 306 12.47 -9.64 -9.18
C ASP A 306 12.07 -8.65 -8.05
N LEU A 307 12.71 -8.72 -6.88
CA LEU A 307 12.38 -7.99 -5.63
C LEU A 307 10.93 -8.17 -5.12
N ILE A 308 10.09 -8.87 -5.86
CA ILE A 308 8.65 -9.00 -5.62
C ILE A 308 8.32 -10.49 -5.54
N SER A 309 7.55 -10.89 -4.52
CA SER A 309 7.12 -12.28 -4.42
C SER A 309 5.97 -12.57 -5.39
N LYS A 310 6.20 -13.52 -6.32
CA LYS A 310 5.18 -14.02 -7.26
C LYS A 310 4.07 -14.85 -6.59
N SER A 311 4.29 -15.39 -5.38
CA SER A 311 3.26 -16.12 -4.62
C SER A 311 2.20 -15.20 -4.00
N GLN A 312 0.91 -15.54 -4.09
CA GLN A 312 -0.16 -14.86 -3.34
C GLN A 312 -0.32 -15.54 -1.99
N ASN A 313 -0.07 -14.80 -0.89
CA ASN A 313 -0.27 -15.32 0.46
C ASN A 313 -1.47 -14.62 1.13
N TRP A 314 -2.61 -15.32 1.19
CA TRP A 314 -3.86 -14.83 1.79
C TRP A 314 -3.75 -14.59 3.29
N TYR A 315 -2.94 -15.38 3.99
CA TYR A 315 -2.74 -15.22 5.43
C TYR A 315 -2.13 -13.86 5.78
N ARG A 316 -1.11 -13.42 5.02
CA ARG A 316 -0.49 -12.11 5.24
C ARG A 316 -1.46 -10.95 4.97
N LEU A 317 -2.29 -11.09 3.94
CA LEU A 317 -3.35 -10.12 3.63
C LEU A 317 -4.33 -10.02 4.81
N LEU A 318 -4.79 -11.16 5.32
CA LEU A 318 -5.70 -11.22 6.46
C LEU A 318 -5.08 -10.59 7.72
N VAL A 319 -3.84 -10.97 8.08
CA VAL A 319 -3.13 -10.42 9.24
C VAL A 319 -3.01 -8.90 9.12
N TYR A 320 -2.66 -8.37 7.94
CA TYR A 320 -2.58 -6.92 7.75
C TYR A 320 -3.92 -6.23 8.01
N TYR A 321 -5.02 -6.70 7.39
CA TYR A 321 -6.34 -6.08 7.55
C TYR A 321 -6.87 -6.21 8.98
N MET A 322 -6.61 -7.33 9.66
CA MET A 322 -6.99 -7.51 11.07
C MET A 322 -6.19 -6.60 12.00
N THR A 323 -4.86 -6.55 11.86
CA THR A 323 -4.01 -5.65 12.65
C THR A 323 -4.42 -4.19 12.44
N ARG A 324 -4.72 -3.79 11.20
CA ARG A 324 -5.19 -2.43 10.88
C ARG A 324 -6.56 -2.12 11.46
N PHE A 325 -7.48 -3.08 11.45
CA PHE A 325 -8.78 -2.92 12.09
C PHE A 325 -8.63 -2.71 13.59
N VAL A 326 -7.85 -3.55 14.26
CA VAL A 326 -7.56 -3.44 15.70
C VAL A 326 -6.90 -2.12 16.03
N GLU A 327 -5.89 -1.71 15.28
CA GLU A 327 -5.21 -0.44 15.48
C GLU A 327 -6.18 0.75 15.34
N ASN A 328 -6.99 0.77 14.27
CA ASN A 328 -7.97 1.84 14.10
C ASN A 328 -9.01 1.86 15.23
N ALA A 329 -9.45 0.70 15.70
CA ALA A 329 -10.37 0.60 16.84
C ALA A 329 -9.73 1.11 18.14
N VAL A 330 -8.46 0.77 18.42
CA VAL A 330 -7.72 1.25 19.59
C VAL A 330 -7.51 2.75 19.53
N LEU A 331 -7.12 3.31 18.37
CA LEU A 331 -6.95 4.76 18.21
C LEU A 331 -8.27 5.52 18.41
N LEU A 332 -9.38 4.99 17.88
CA LEU A 332 -10.71 5.56 18.10
C LEU A 332 -11.18 5.43 19.55
N LEU A 333 -10.88 4.31 20.21
CA LEU A 333 -11.20 4.11 21.62
C LEU A 333 -10.43 5.10 22.50
N LEU A 334 -9.12 5.26 22.28
CA LEU A 334 -8.32 6.25 22.97
C LEU A 334 -8.83 7.67 22.72
N TRP A 335 -9.18 7.98 21.47
CA TRP A 335 -9.82 9.26 21.16
C TRP A 335 -11.13 9.46 21.91
N TYR A 336 -11.98 8.44 22.00
CA TYR A 336 -13.25 8.49 22.71
C TYR A 336 -13.09 8.70 24.22
N LEU A 337 -12.11 8.02 24.84
CA LEU A 337 -11.85 8.09 26.28
C LEU A 337 -11.28 9.44 26.71
N PHE A 338 -10.42 10.05 25.88
CA PHE A 338 -9.75 11.31 26.19
C PHE A 338 -10.40 12.54 25.52
N LYS A 339 -11.60 12.41 24.94
CA LYS A 339 -12.28 13.52 24.27
C LYS A 339 -12.63 14.64 25.26
N THR A 340 -12.40 15.88 24.84
CA THR A 340 -12.79 17.10 25.58
C THR A 340 -14.20 17.55 25.20
N ASP A 341 -14.81 18.43 26.00
CA ASP A 341 -16.20 18.91 25.85
C ASP A 341 -16.53 19.57 24.49
N ILE A 342 -15.51 19.96 23.73
CA ILE A 342 -15.63 20.52 22.37
C ILE A 342 -16.38 19.58 21.41
N TYR A 343 -16.28 18.25 21.62
CA TYR A 343 -16.93 17.26 20.77
C TYR A 343 -18.35 16.88 21.23
N MET A 344 -18.96 17.61 22.17
CA MET A 344 -20.32 17.30 22.67
C MET A 344 -21.42 17.42 21.60
N TYR A 345 -21.22 18.24 20.56
CA TYR A 345 -22.22 18.43 19.49
C TYR A 345 -22.22 17.31 18.44
N VAL A 346 -21.17 16.49 18.38
CA VAL A 346 -21.10 15.33 17.49
C VAL A 346 -21.49 14.09 18.28
N CYS A 347 -22.38 13.26 17.72
CA CYS A 347 -22.64 11.93 18.29
C CYS A 347 -21.39 11.05 18.10
N ALA A 348 -20.43 11.17 19.03
CA ALA A 348 -19.14 10.50 18.97
C ALA A 348 -19.26 8.97 18.81
N PRO A 349 -20.20 8.26 19.48
CA PRO A 349 -20.42 6.84 19.22
C PRO A 349 -20.86 6.53 17.78
N LEU A 350 -21.73 7.37 17.20
CA LEU A 350 -22.18 7.21 15.81
C LEU A 350 -21.02 7.41 14.83
N LEU A 351 -20.16 8.41 15.08
CA LEU A 351 -18.99 8.66 14.27
C LEU A 351 -17.97 7.50 14.33
N ILE A 352 -17.73 6.94 15.51
CA ILE A 352 -16.87 5.74 15.67
C ILE A 352 -17.48 4.57 14.90
N LEU A 353 -18.77 4.32 15.06
CA LEU A 353 -19.47 3.26 14.33
C LEU A 353 -19.38 3.46 12.82
N GLN A 354 -19.58 4.68 12.33
CA GLN A 354 -19.49 5.02 10.90
C GLN A 354 -18.08 4.75 10.36
N LEU A 355 -17.01 5.08 11.10
CA LEU A 355 -15.63 4.83 10.68
C LEU A 355 -15.29 3.34 10.66
N LEU A 356 -15.76 2.57 11.65
CA LEU A 356 -15.59 1.12 11.68
C LEU A 356 -16.35 0.45 10.53
N VAL A 357 -17.61 0.83 10.30
CA VAL A 357 -18.42 0.34 9.18
C VAL A 357 -17.79 0.73 7.84
N GLY A 358 -17.24 1.94 7.72
CA GLY A 358 -16.49 2.37 6.54
C GLY A 358 -15.30 1.47 6.24
N TYR A 359 -14.53 1.10 7.27
CA TYR A 359 -13.39 0.19 7.10
C TYR A 359 -13.84 -1.23 6.72
N CYS A 360 -14.89 -1.74 7.37
CA CYS A 360 -15.51 -3.02 6.99
C CYS A 360 -15.98 -3.00 5.53
N THR A 361 -16.57 -1.88 5.08
CA THR A 361 -16.99 -1.68 3.69
C THR A 361 -15.80 -1.73 2.73
N ALA A 362 -14.64 -1.18 3.12
CA ALA A 362 -13.40 -1.30 2.35
C ALA A 362 -12.97 -2.77 2.18
N VAL A 363 -13.01 -3.55 3.27
CA VAL A 363 -12.70 -4.99 3.25
C VAL A 363 -13.70 -5.76 2.39
N LEU A 364 -14.99 -5.42 2.42
CA LEU A 364 -16.00 -6.03 1.54
C LEU A 364 -15.67 -5.81 0.06
N PHE A 365 -15.37 -4.57 -0.36
CA PHE A 365 -14.97 -4.30 -1.74
C PHE A 365 -13.66 -5.00 -2.14
N MET A 366 -12.72 -5.14 -1.21
CA MET A 366 -11.50 -5.94 -1.42
C MET A 366 -11.83 -7.40 -1.72
N LEU A 367 -12.67 -8.03 -0.90
CA LEU A 367 -13.10 -9.41 -1.09
C LEU A 367 -13.86 -9.59 -2.41
N VAL A 368 -14.77 -8.68 -2.73
CA VAL A 368 -15.50 -8.65 -4.01
C VAL A 368 -14.53 -8.56 -5.19
N PHE A 369 -13.52 -7.69 -5.10
CA PHE A 369 -12.49 -7.58 -6.13
C PHE A 369 -11.75 -8.91 -6.35
N TYR A 370 -11.25 -9.53 -5.28
CA TYR A 370 -10.51 -10.78 -5.41
C TYR A 370 -11.39 -11.97 -5.85
N GLN A 371 -12.66 -11.99 -5.45
CA GLN A 371 -13.58 -13.09 -5.78
C GLN A 371 -14.15 -12.98 -7.20
N PHE A 372 -14.40 -11.78 -7.71
CA PHE A 372 -15.14 -11.59 -8.97
C PHE A 372 -14.35 -10.85 -10.07
N PHE A 373 -13.52 -9.88 -9.69
CA PHE A 373 -12.93 -8.93 -10.65
C PHE A 373 -11.42 -9.10 -10.86
N HIS A 374 -10.75 -9.94 -10.08
CA HIS A 374 -9.32 -10.19 -10.24
C HIS A 374 -9.04 -10.87 -11.59
N PRO A 375 -8.20 -10.29 -12.45
CA PRO A 375 -8.01 -10.75 -13.82
C PRO A 375 -7.41 -12.17 -13.89
N CYS A 376 -6.60 -12.54 -12.90
CA CYS A 376 -5.92 -13.83 -12.84
C CYS A 376 -6.58 -14.80 -11.84
N LYS A 377 -7.90 -14.69 -11.58
CA LYS A 377 -8.60 -15.54 -10.61
C LYS A 377 -8.39 -17.04 -10.84
N LYS A 378 -8.37 -17.48 -12.11
CA LYS A 378 -8.18 -18.89 -12.48
C LYS A 378 -6.81 -19.47 -12.09
N LEU A 379 -5.82 -18.61 -11.79
CA LEU A 379 -4.49 -19.04 -11.34
C LEU A 379 -4.40 -19.24 -9.82
N PHE A 380 -5.45 -18.92 -9.06
CA PHE A 380 -5.47 -19.15 -7.63
C PHE A 380 -5.80 -20.62 -7.33
N SER A 381 -4.90 -21.31 -6.65
CA SER A 381 -5.08 -22.71 -6.22
C SER A 381 -6.15 -22.86 -5.13
N SER A 382 -6.39 -21.81 -4.34
CA SER A 382 -7.43 -21.76 -3.30
C SER A 382 -8.27 -20.50 -3.44
N SER A 383 -9.58 -20.62 -3.25
CA SER A 383 -10.47 -19.46 -3.21
C SER A 383 -10.25 -18.65 -1.93
N VAL A 384 -10.58 -17.36 -1.98
CA VAL A 384 -10.49 -16.45 -0.81
C VAL A 384 -11.38 -16.95 0.33
N SER A 385 -12.56 -17.46 -0.03
CA SER A 385 -13.53 -18.05 0.90
C SER A 385 -13.01 -19.30 1.59
N GLU A 386 -12.38 -20.23 0.88
CA GLU A 386 -11.81 -21.44 1.49
C GLU A 386 -10.66 -21.11 2.44
N SER A 387 -9.81 -20.16 2.06
CA SER A 387 -8.67 -19.73 2.88
C SER A 387 -9.15 -19.03 4.17
N PHE A 388 -10.20 -18.21 4.08
CA PHE A 388 -10.82 -17.56 5.23
C PHE A 388 -11.54 -18.58 6.14
N GLN A 389 -12.23 -19.56 5.55
CA GLN A 389 -12.92 -20.61 6.30
C GLN A 389 -11.94 -21.60 6.96
N ALA A 390 -10.80 -21.88 6.34
CA ALA A 390 -9.71 -22.64 6.95
C ALA A 390 -9.13 -21.88 8.16
N TRP A 391 -8.91 -20.58 8.03
CA TRP A 391 -8.43 -19.75 9.15
C TRP A 391 -9.44 -19.67 10.30
N LEU A 392 -10.72 -19.44 10.01
CA LEU A 392 -11.79 -19.49 11.01
C LEU A 392 -11.84 -20.84 11.74
N ARG A 393 -11.66 -21.95 11.01
CA ARG A 393 -11.58 -23.29 11.60
C ARG A 393 -10.35 -23.44 12.51
N CYS A 394 -9.17 -22.97 12.10
CA CYS A 394 -7.97 -22.99 12.93
C CYS A 394 -8.13 -22.12 14.20
N PHE A 395 -8.73 -20.93 14.08
CA PHE A 395 -8.97 -20.04 15.22
C PHE A 395 -9.99 -20.65 16.19
N CYS A 396 -11.09 -21.19 15.69
CA CYS A 396 -12.06 -21.93 16.49
C CYS A 396 -11.44 -23.15 17.18
N TRP A 397 -10.53 -23.87 16.52
CA TRP A 397 -9.84 -25.02 17.09
C TRP A 397 -8.84 -24.62 18.18
N ALA A 398 -8.08 -23.53 17.99
CA ALA A 398 -7.21 -22.95 18.99
C ALA A 398 -7.99 -22.44 20.22
N CYS A 399 -9.12 -21.75 20.02
CA CYS A 399 -10.02 -21.36 21.11
C CYS A 399 -10.63 -22.57 21.85
N ARG A 400 -10.92 -23.67 21.14
CA ARG A 400 -11.43 -24.90 21.73
C ARG A 400 -10.37 -25.65 22.54
N GLN A 401 -9.12 -25.67 22.07
CA GLN A 401 -7.98 -26.19 22.84
C GLN A 401 -7.72 -25.36 24.09
N GLN A 402 -7.81 -24.03 24.01
CA GLN A 402 -7.61 -23.16 25.17
C GLN A 402 -8.69 -23.37 26.24
N LYS A 403 -9.96 -23.52 25.84
CA LYS A 403 -11.05 -23.93 26.75
C LYS A 403 -10.85 -25.33 27.36
N SER A 404 -10.33 -26.28 26.59
CA SER A 404 -10.04 -27.64 27.10
C SER A 404 -8.87 -27.64 28.10
N CYS A 405 -7.89 -26.76 27.91
CA CYS A 405 -6.72 -26.62 28.78
C CYS A 405 -7.05 -25.86 30.08
N GLU A 406 -7.98 -24.90 30.04
CA GLU A 406 -8.54 -24.26 31.24
C GLU A 406 -9.45 -25.21 32.04
N SER A 407 -10.26 -26.02 31.37
CA SER A 407 -11.08 -27.05 32.04
C SER A 407 -10.21 -28.13 32.70
N GLY A 408 -9.10 -28.53 32.07
CA GLY A 408 -8.16 -29.49 32.66
C GLY A 408 -7.34 -28.94 33.85
N LYS A 409 -7.18 -27.61 33.98
CA LYS A 409 -6.58 -26.97 35.16
C LYS A 409 -7.57 -26.78 36.31
N ALA A 410 -8.86 -26.59 36.02
CA ALA A 410 -9.89 -26.56 37.04
C ALA A 410 -10.06 -27.94 37.72
N ASP A 411 -9.96 -29.03 36.96
CA ASP A 411 -10.03 -30.39 37.52
C ASP A 411 -8.77 -30.81 38.31
N LEU A 412 -7.60 -30.23 38.01
CA LEU A 412 -6.39 -30.46 38.81
C LEU A 412 -6.34 -29.64 40.11
N THR A 413 -7.09 -28.54 40.20
CA THR A 413 -7.13 -27.68 41.39
C THR A 413 -8.20 -28.15 42.39
N SER A 414 -9.19 -28.95 41.96
CA SER A 414 -10.21 -29.52 42.86
C SER A 414 -9.78 -30.84 43.53
N CYS A 415 -8.69 -31.48 43.07
CA CYS A 415 -8.19 -32.74 43.64
C CYS A 415 -7.07 -32.56 44.68
N GLN A 416 -6.69 -31.32 45.04
CA GLN A 416 -5.55 -31.07 45.94
C GLN A 416 -5.94 -30.74 47.39
N ASP A 417 -7.23 -30.65 47.71
CA ASP A 417 -7.76 -30.39 49.05
C ASP A 417 -8.64 -31.54 49.57
N GLN A 418 -8.10 -32.76 49.64
CA GLN A 418 -8.64 -33.78 50.56
C GLN A 418 -7.61 -34.88 50.89
N GLU A 419 -7.53 -35.17 52.19
CA GLU A 419 -6.84 -36.28 52.88
C GLU A 419 -5.40 -36.06 53.42
N GLU A 420 -5.34 -35.53 54.64
CA GLU A 420 -4.38 -35.96 55.67
C GLU A 420 -4.93 -37.20 56.40
N THR A 421 -4.22 -38.34 56.37
CA THR A 421 -3.74 -39.14 57.53
C THR A 421 -3.19 -40.52 57.11
N PRO A 422 -2.29 -41.16 57.90
CA PRO A 422 -1.22 -42.00 57.37
C PRO A 422 -1.41 -43.50 57.64
N SER A 423 -0.96 -44.37 56.72
CA SER A 423 -0.47 -45.72 57.08
C SER A 423 0.38 -46.42 56.01
N THR A 424 1.63 -46.68 56.40
CA THR A 424 2.37 -47.95 56.27
C THR A 424 2.59 -48.62 54.89
N SER A 425 3.84 -48.50 54.44
CA SER A 425 4.72 -49.58 53.95
C SER A 425 4.88 -49.87 52.44
N LYS A 426 6.15 -49.77 52.04
CA LYS A 426 6.94 -50.59 51.09
C LYS A 426 7.12 -50.14 49.62
N ILE A 427 8.37 -49.69 49.38
CA ILE A 427 9.33 -50.15 48.35
C ILE A 427 9.13 -49.68 46.88
N SER A 428 10.04 -48.78 46.45
CA SER A 428 10.51 -48.46 45.07
C SER A 428 11.03 -49.70 44.29
N PRO A 429 11.32 -49.67 42.96
CA PRO A 429 11.67 -48.50 42.14
C PRO A 429 11.11 -48.41 40.69
N ASP A 430 11.28 -47.20 40.14
CA ASP A 430 11.42 -46.78 38.73
C ASP A 430 12.37 -47.67 37.87
N PRO A 431 12.67 -47.36 36.58
CA PRO A 431 12.02 -46.49 35.56
C PRO A 431 12.00 -47.14 34.15
N THR A 432 11.29 -46.59 33.15
CA THR A 432 11.87 -46.48 31.78
C THR A 432 11.19 -45.41 30.93
N GLN A 433 12.00 -44.42 30.53
CA GLN A 433 11.76 -43.47 29.44
C GLN A 433 11.65 -44.20 28.08
N MET A 434 10.79 -43.72 27.18
CA MET A 434 11.06 -43.84 25.75
C MET A 434 10.51 -42.66 24.93
N SER A 435 11.41 -42.16 24.08
CA SER A 435 11.36 -41.10 23.06
C SER A 435 10.02 -40.95 22.32
N ALA A 436 9.53 -39.74 22.06
CA ALA A 436 10.00 -38.76 21.07
C ALA A 436 9.93 -39.23 19.60
N ASN A 437 9.26 -38.38 18.81
CA ASN A 437 9.25 -38.21 17.36
C ASN A 437 7.99 -38.64 16.59
N ASP A 438 7.74 -37.81 15.58
CA ASP A 438 6.80 -37.90 14.45
C ASP A 438 5.34 -37.47 14.74
N LEU A 439 4.71 -36.54 14.01
CA LEU A 439 4.79 -36.34 12.57
C LEU A 439 4.34 -34.91 12.20
N CYS A 440 5.19 -34.19 11.47
CA CYS A 440 4.83 -33.01 10.65
C CYS A 440 4.24 -33.45 9.29
N SER A 441 3.58 -32.51 8.61
CA SER A 441 3.08 -32.51 7.22
C SER A 441 1.70 -33.13 6.96
N VAL A 442 0.70 -32.26 6.70
CA VAL A 442 0.15 -31.91 5.37
C VAL A 442 -0.38 -30.48 5.40
#